data_AF-A0A0E0FFB7-F1
#
_entry.id   AF-A0A0E0FFB7-F1
#
_cell.length_a   1.000
_cell.length_b   1.000
_cell.length_c   1.000
_cell.angle_alpha   90.00
_cell.angle_beta   90.00
_cell.angle_gamma   90.00
#
_symmetry.space_group_name_H-M   'P 1'
#
loop_
_entity.id
_entity.type
_entity.pdbx_description
1 polymer ?
#
loop_
_entity_poly.entity_id
_entity_poly.type
_entity_poly.pdbx_seq_one_letter_code
_entity_poly.pdbx_strand_id
1 'polypeptide(L)'
;MGYIAPELYSRNFGAISYKSDVYSFGMLVLEMVSGRRNTDPTVENQNEFYFPEWIYERVINGQDLVLTMETTQGEKEMVRQLAIVALWCIQWNPKDRPSMTKVVNMLTGRLQNLQVPPKPFISSQNQLVI
;
A
#
# COMPACT_ATOMS: atom_id res chain seq x y z
N MET A 1 9.29 9.76 7.40
CA MET A 1 9.95 8.50 6.97
C MET A 1 8.90 7.55 6.40
N GLY A 2 8.34 7.89 5.23
CA GLY A 2 7.16 7.17 4.73
C GLY A 2 7.43 6.21 3.56
N TYR A 3 8.58 6.29 2.91
CA TYR A 3 8.87 5.54 1.67
C TYR A 3 10.01 4.54 1.83
N ILE A 4 10.62 4.47 3.02
CA ILE A 4 11.83 3.68 3.22
C ILE A 4 11.43 2.28 3.64
N ALA A 5 11.87 1.29 2.86
CA ALA A 5 11.56 -0.11 3.09
C ALA A 5 12.10 -0.59 4.45
N PRO A 6 11.37 -1.46 5.17
CA PRO A 6 11.72 -1.84 6.54
C PRO A 6 13.09 -2.54 6.64
N GLU A 7 13.51 -3.26 5.60
CA GLU A 7 14.81 -3.94 5.56
C GLU A 7 16.02 -2.99 5.50
N LEU A 8 15.82 -1.71 5.17
CA LEU A 8 16.87 -0.69 5.19
C LEU A 8 17.22 -0.24 6.62
N TYR A 9 16.29 -0.40 7.56
CA TYR A 9 16.51 -0.09 8.98
C TYR A 9 16.78 -1.32 9.84
N SER A 10 16.23 -2.48 9.46
CA SER A 10 16.40 -3.73 10.19
C SER A 10 16.49 -4.94 9.26
N ARG A 11 17.62 -5.65 9.34
CA ARG A 11 17.86 -6.87 8.56
C ARG A 11 16.92 -8.03 8.92
N ASN A 12 16.18 -7.92 10.01
CA ASN A 12 15.17 -8.92 10.40
C ASN A 12 14.02 -8.99 9.38
N PHE A 13 13.77 -7.92 8.62
CA PHE A 13 12.75 -7.88 7.58
C PHE A 13 13.19 -8.52 6.26
N GLY A 14 14.47 -8.82 6.10
CA GLY A 14 15.03 -9.45 4.90
C GLY A 14 16.30 -8.78 4.40
N ALA A 15 16.79 -9.26 3.26
CA ALA A 15 17.96 -8.69 2.59
C ALA A 15 17.57 -7.48 1.73
N ILE A 16 18.41 -6.44 1.79
CA ILE A 16 18.30 -5.26 0.92
C ILE A 16 18.50 -5.69 -0.53
N SER A 17 17.62 -5.23 -1.41
CA SER A 17 17.66 -5.53 -2.84
C SER A 17 16.84 -4.49 -3.62
N TYR A 18 16.69 -4.66 -4.93
CA TYR A 18 15.77 -3.85 -5.75
C TYR A 18 14.31 -3.85 -5.26
N LYS A 19 13.94 -4.78 -4.37
CA LYS A 19 12.63 -4.81 -3.72
C LYS A 19 12.39 -3.62 -2.79
N SER A 20 13.44 -2.97 -2.31
CA SER A 20 13.32 -1.73 -1.54
C SER A 20 12.80 -0.59 -2.40
N ASP A 21 13.18 -0.53 -3.69
CA ASP A 21 12.64 0.45 -4.64
C ASP A 21 11.17 0.17 -4.97
N VAL A 22 10.79 -1.12 -5.07
CA VAL A 22 9.39 -1.52 -5.24
C VAL A 22 8.53 -1.03 -4.07
N TYR A 23 9.04 -1.12 -2.84
CA TYR A 23 8.34 -0.60 -1.67
C TYR A 23 8.16 0.92 -1.75
N SER A 24 9.23 1.65 -2.05
CA SER A 24 9.18 3.11 -2.21
C SER A 24 8.17 3.55 -3.28
N PHE A 25 8.14 2.84 -4.41
CA PHE A 25 7.16 3.03 -5.48
C PHE A 25 5.73 2.83 -4.97
N GLY A 26 5.48 1.75 -4.23
CA GLY A 26 4.15 1.48 -3.66
C GLY A 26 3.69 2.60 -2.73
N MET A 27 4.55 3.07 -1.83
CA MET A 27 4.24 4.18 -0.92
C MET A 27 3.95 5.48 -1.69
N LEU A 28 4.69 5.76 -2.77
CA LEU A 28 4.44 6.92 -3.62
C LEU A 28 3.08 6.82 -4.34
N VAL A 29 2.73 5.65 -4.88
CA VAL A 29 1.41 5.45 -5.51
C VAL A 29 0.28 5.63 -4.52
N LEU A 30 0.42 5.11 -3.29
CA LEU A 30 -0.56 5.30 -2.23
C LEU A 30 -0.77 6.79 -1.86
N GLU A 31 0.31 7.56 -1.83
CA GLU A 31 0.25 9.01 -1.64
C GLU A 31 -0.53 9.69 -2.77
N MET A 32 -0.22 9.36 -4.03
CA MET A 32 -0.88 9.94 -5.20
C MET A 32 -2.38 9.64 -5.22
N VAL A 33 -2.79 8.39 -4.96
CA VAL A 33 -4.20 8.00 -5.03
C VAL A 33 -5.03 8.42 -3.82
N SER A 34 -4.40 8.70 -2.68
CA SER A 34 -5.09 9.22 -1.50
C SER A 34 -5.24 10.74 -1.50
N GLY A 35 -4.46 11.44 -2.34
CA GLY A 35 -4.38 12.90 -2.34
C GLY A 35 -3.87 13.49 -1.02
N ARG A 36 -3.27 12.65 -0.16
CA ARG A 36 -2.76 13.01 1.17
C ARG A 36 -1.28 12.77 1.22
N ARG A 37 -0.52 13.71 1.78
CA ARG A 37 0.91 13.54 1.99
C ARG A 37 1.18 12.50 3.08
N ASN A 38 2.09 11.58 2.83
CA ASN A 38 2.49 10.51 3.74
C ASN A 38 3.20 11.03 5.02
N THR A 39 3.56 12.33 5.05
CA THR A 39 4.24 13.00 6.16
C THR A 39 3.43 14.15 6.76
N ASP A 40 2.11 14.21 6.56
CA ASP A 40 1.32 15.33 7.07
C ASP A 40 1.23 15.29 8.62
N PRO A 41 1.87 16.24 9.34
CA PRO A 41 1.88 16.27 10.80
C PRO A 41 0.51 16.64 11.40
N THR A 42 -0.47 17.06 10.59
CA THR A 42 -1.84 17.28 11.07
C THR A 42 -2.58 15.97 11.43
N VAL A 43 -1.98 14.81 11.09
CA VAL A 43 -2.47 13.47 11.43
C VAL A 43 -1.98 13.01 12.82
N GLU A 44 -1.15 13.78 13.52
CA GLU A 44 -0.70 13.46 14.89
C GLU A 44 -1.84 13.45 15.93
N ASN A 45 -3.05 13.91 15.58
CA ASN A 45 -4.19 14.02 16.50
C ASN A 45 -5.43 13.18 16.13
N GLN A 46 -5.32 12.21 15.22
CA GLN A 46 -6.40 11.23 14.99
C GLN A 46 -5.84 9.82 15.13
N ASN A 47 -5.93 9.26 16.35
CA ASN A 47 -5.74 7.84 16.69
C ASN A 47 -4.92 7.03 15.66
N GLU A 48 -3.60 6.97 15.82
CA GLU A 48 -2.68 5.85 15.53
C GLU A 48 -2.94 4.91 14.32
N PHE A 49 -3.71 5.29 13.31
CA PHE A 49 -3.90 4.47 12.12
C PHE A 49 -2.77 4.81 11.14
N TYR A 50 -1.76 3.94 11.12
CA TYR A 50 -0.64 4.00 10.20
C TYR A 50 -1.17 4.26 8.78
N PHE A 51 -0.70 5.31 8.09
CA PHE A 51 -1.25 5.80 6.81
C PHE A 51 -1.64 4.69 5.80
N PRO A 52 -0.80 3.69 5.53
CA PRO A 52 -1.18 2.64 4.59
C PRO A 52 -2.14 1.58 5.17
N GLU A 53 -2.30 1.47 6.49
CA GLU A 53 -3.38 0.70 7.13
C GLU A 53 -4.75 1.33 6.86
N TRP A 54 -4.85 2.66 6.97
CA TRP A 54 -6.07 3.41 6.64
C TRP A 54 -6.48 3.22 5.17
N ILE A 55 -5.50 3.22 4.25
CA ILE A 55 -5.76 2.95 2.83
C ILE A 55 -6.22 1.50 2.63
N TYR A 56 -5.57 0.54 3.28
CA TYR A 56 -5.95 -0.88 3.20
C TYR A 56 -7.42 -1.11 3.60
N GLU A 57 -7.85 -0.54 4.73
CA GLU A 57 -9.24 -0.64 5.19
C GLU A 57 -10.21 0.03 4.21
N ARG A 58 -9.87 1.19 3.62
CA ARG A 58 -10.71 1.81 2.59
C ARG A 58 -10.85 0.95 1.34
N VAL A 59 -9.76 0.37 0.87
CA VAL A 59 -9.74 -0.50 -0.33
C VAL A 59 -10.59 -1.76 -0.12
N ILE A 60 -10.51 -2.38 1.06
CA ILE A 60 -11.34 -3.55 1.41
C ILE A 60 -12.81 -3.17 1.51
N ASN A 61 -13.12 -2.08 2.21
CA ASN A 61 -14.50 -1.64 2.43
C ASN A 61 -15.12 -1.00 1.19
N GLY A 62 -14.39 -0.92 0.07
CA GLY A 62 -14.88 -0.32 -1.18
C GLY A 62 -15.17 1.17 -1.07
N GLN A 63 -14.54 1.84 -0.10
CA GLN A 63 -14.71 3.26 0.13
C GLN A 63 -13.86 4.06 -0.86
N ASP A 64 -14.38 5.20 -1.31
CA ASP A 64 -13.65 6.08 -2.23
C ASP A 64 -12.36 6.59 -1.55
N LEU A 65 -11.23 6.44 -2.24
CA LEU A 65 -9.92 6.92 -1.78
C LEU A 65 -9.76 8.44 -2.03
N VAL A 66 -10.37 8.93 -3.11
CA VAL A 66 -10.39 10.35 -3.48
C VAL A 66 -11.74 10.96 -3.09
N LEU A 67 -11.71 12.08 -2.36
CA LEU A 67 -12.86 12.82 -1.86
C LEU A 67 -13.33 13.92 -2.85
N THR A 68 -13.27 13.68 -4.17
CA THR A 68 -13.77 14.65 -5.16
C THR A 68 -15.12 14.20 -5.72
N MET A 69 -16.10 15.12 -5.69
CA MET A 69 -17.49 14.86 -6.10
C MET A 69 -17.65 14.56 -7.60
N GLU A 70 -16.63 14.78 -8.43
CA GLU A 70 -16.68 14.64 -9.90
C GLU A 70 -15.75 13.54 -10.42
N THR A 71 -15.80 12.34 -9.82
CA THR A 71 -14.98 11.21 -10.29
C THR A 71 -15.85 10.20 -11.05
N THR A 72 -15.49 9.90 -12.30
CA THR A 72 -16.18 8.90 -13.13
C THR A 72 -15.97 7.48 -12.59
N GLN A 73 -16.85 6.54 -12.95
CA GLN A 73 -16.73 5.15 -12.53
C GLN A 73 -15.41 4.50 -12.99
N GLY A 74 -14.93 4.82 -14.20
CA GLY A 74 -13.67 4.31 -14.72
C GLY A 74 -12.45 4.81 -13.95
N GLU A 75 -12.47 6.07 -13.51
CA GLU A 75 -11.41 6.63 -12.65
C GLU A 75 -11.41 5.98 -11.26
N LYS A 76 -12.59 5.70 -10.68
CA LYS A 76 -12.69 4.96 -9.41
C LYS A 76 -12.10 3.56 -9.51
N GLU A 77 -12.35 2.86 -10.60
CA GLU A 77 -11.77 1.54 -10.86
C GLU A 77 -10.25 1.62 -11.03
N MET A 78 -9.74 2.63 -11.75
CA MET A 78 -8.31 2.85 -11.93
C MET A 78 -7.61 3.17 -10.59
N VAL A 79 -8.20 4.04 -9.77
CA VAL A 79 -7.72 4.37 -8.42
C VAL A 79 -7.69 3.12 -7.55
N ARG A 80 -8.74 2.30 -7.59
CA ARG A 80 -8.80 1.03 -6.85
C ARG A 80 -7.71 0.05 -7.32
N GLN A 81 -7.51 -0.06 -8.63
CA GLN A 81 -6.46 -0.89 -9.22
C GLN A 81 -5.06 -0.43 -8.77
N LEU A 82 -4.78 0.87 -8.88
CA LEU A 82 -3.52 1.46 -8.40
C LEU A 82 -3.29 1.18 -6.92
N ALA A 83 -4.32 1.33 -6.09
CA ALA A 83 -4.22 1.07 -4.66
C ALA A 83 -3.91 -0.39 -4.35
N ILE A 84 -4.59 -1.35 -4.99
CA ILE A 84 -4.33 -2.79 -4.79
C ILE A 84 -2.89 -3.14 -5.20
N VAL A 85 -2.44 -2.65 -6.35
CA VAL A 85 -1.07 -2.89 -6.82
C VAL A 85 -0.05 -2.29 -5.85
N ALA A 86 -0.30 -1.08 -5.37
CA ALA A 86 0.56 -0.42 -4.40
C ALA A 86 0.61 -1.19 -3.06
N LEU A 87 -0.51 -1.71 -2.57
CA LEU A 87 -0.58 -2.56 -1.38
C LEU A 87 0.24 -3.85 -1.53
N TRP A 88 0.33 -4.42 -2.73
CA TRP A 88 1.22 -5.55 -3.02
C TRP A 88 2.70 -5.13 -2.97
N CYS A 89 3.01 -3.91 -3.39
CA CYS A 89 4.37 -3.39 -3.41
C CYS A 89 4.92 -3.09 -2.01
N ILE A 90 4.06 -2.77 -1.04
CA ILE A 90 4.46 -2.35 0.31
C ILE A 90 4.43 -3.48 1.35
N GLN A 91 4.40 -4.74 0.92
CA GLN A 91 4.49 -5.88 1.82
C GLN A 91 5.78 -5.82 2.65
N TRP A 92 5.68 -6.15 3.95
CA TRP A 92 6.82 -6.05 4.87
C TRP A 92 7.97 -6.95 4.44
N ASN A 93 7.66 -8.21 4.12
CA ASN A 93 8.63 -9.16 3.59
C ASN A 93 8.92 -8.87 2.10
N PRO A 94 10.17 -8.56 1.72
CA PRO A 94 10.55 -8.24 0.34
C PRO A 94 10.23 -9.35 -0.68
N LYS A 95 10.13 -10.62 -0.23
CA LYS A 95 9.81 -11.77 -1.09
C LYS A 95 8.37 -11.74 -1.61
N ASP A 96 7.46 -11.14 -0.84
CA ASP A 96 6.03 -11.10 -1.16
C ASP A 96 5.69 -9.92 -2.10
N ARG A 97 6.61 -8.95 -2.21
CA ARG A 97 6.48 -7.84 -3.16
C ARG A 97 6.61 -8.38 -4.60
N PRO A 98 5.83 -7.88 -5.57
CA PRO A 98 5.99 -8.23 -6.97
C PRO A 98 7.32 -7.73 -7.57
N SER A 99 7.66 -8.18 -8.78
CA SER A 99 8.70 -7.51 -9.61
C SER A 99 8.08 -6.31 -10.33
N MET A 100 8.89 -5.33 -10.75
CA MET A 100 8.37 -4.19 -11.51
C MET A 100 7.68 -4.62 -12.82
N THR A 101 8.17 -5.66 -13.49
CA THR A 101 7.47 -6.24 -14.66
C THR A 101 6.08 -6.74 -14.30
N LYS A 102 5.93 -7.44 -13.16
CA LYS A 102 4.63 -7.89 -12.68
C LYS A 102 3.74 -6.71 -12.28
N VAL A 103 4.30 -5.67 -11.66
CA VAL A 103 3.58 -4.43 -11.34
C VAL A 103 2.99 -3.80 -12.59
N VAL A 104 3.79 -3.63 -13.66
CA VAL A 104 3.29 -3.09 -14.94
C VAL A 104 2.17 -3.96 -15.49
N ASN A 105 2.34 -5.29 -15.52
CA ASN A 105 1.29 -6.20 -15.98
C ASN A 105 0.00 -6.10 -15.16
N MET A 106 0.10 -5.90 -13.85
CA MET A 106 -1.05 -5.71 -12.98
C MET A 106 -1.73 -4.36 -13.24
N LEU A 107 -0.99 -3.31 -13.56
CA LEU A 107 -1.51 -1.97 -13.88
C LEU A 107 -2.16 -1.88 -15.26
N THR A 108 -1.65 -2.62 -16.24
CA THR A 108 -2.22 -2.67 -17.60
C THR A 108 -3.29 -3.75 -17.75
N GLY A 109 -3.43 -4.63 -16.75
CA GLY A 109 -4.40 -5.72 -16.73
C GLY A 109 -5.79 -5.29 -16.28
N ARG A 110 -6.70 -6.26 -16.16
CA ARG A 110 -8.07 -6.04 -15.66
C ARG A 110 -8.11 -6.08 -14.14
N LEU A 111 -8.83 -5.15 -13.53
CA LEU A 111 -9.05 -5.10 -12.07
C LEU A 111 -9.62 -6.41 -11.51
N GLN A 112 -10.52 -7.10 -12.23
CA GLN A 112 -11.13 -8.36 -11.75
C GLN A 112 -10.11 -9.50 -11.57
N ASN A 113 -8.94 -9.40 -12.20
CA ASN A 113 -7.87 -10.39 -12.05
C ASN A 113 -6.98 -10.11 -10.82
N LEU A 114 -7.19 -8.98 -10.13
CA LEU A 114 -6.41 -8.60 -8.97
C LEU A 114 -7.10 -9.03 -7.68
N GLN A 115 -6.32 -9.67 -6.81
CA GLN A 115 -6.72 -9.93 -5.44
C GLN A 115 -6.09 -8.90 -4.51
N VAL A 116 -6.83 -8.51 -3.47
CA VAL A 116 -6.28 -7.67 -2.40
C VAL A 116 -5.20 -8.48 -1.68
N PRO A 117 -3.98 -7.94 -1.51
CA PRO A 117 -2.92 -8.63 -0.78
C PRO A 117 -3.31 -8.85 0.69
N PRO A 118 -2.62 -9.76 1.41
CA PRO A 118 -2.76 -9.82 2.87
C PRO A 118 -2.38 -8.48 3.50
N LYS A 119 -2.94 -8.20 4.70
CA LYS A 119 -2.66 -6.99 5.45
C LYS A 119 -1.15 -6.95 5.73
N PRO A 120 -0.42 -5.96 5.17
CA PRO A 120 1.03 -5.93 5.31
C PRO A 120 1.46 -5.60 6.74
N PHE A 121 0.56 -4.99 7.52
CA PHE A 121 0.74 -4.59 8.91
C PHE A 121 0.10 -5.63 9.83
N ILE A 122 0.71 -6.80 9.95
CA ILE A 122 0.39 -7.65 11.09
C ILE A 122 1.20 -7.09 12.26
N SER A 123 0.53 -6.36 13.14
CA SER A 123 1.09 -6.05 14.46
C SER A 123 1.44 -7.39 15.12
N SER A 124 2.65 -7.50 15.64
CA SER A 124 3.10 -8.61 16.46
C SER A 124 2.38 -8.62 17.82
N GLN A 125 1.05 -8.69 17.82
CA GLN A 125 0.23 -8.88 19.01
C GLN A 125 -0.62 -10.15 18.98
N ASN A 126 -0.57 -10.94 17.90
CA ASN A 126 -1.26 -12.24 17.84
C ASN A 126 -0.33 -13.46 17.69
N GLN A 127 0.91 -13.39 18.18
CA GLN A 127 1.75 -14.58 18.42
C GLN A 127 1.91 -14.91 19.91
N LEU A 128 0.89 -14.68 20.73
CA LEU A 128 0.82 -15.21 22.10
C LEU A 128 -0.60 -15.64 22.47
N VAL A 129 -1.06 -16.78 21.94
CA VAL A 129 -2.14 -17.65 22.48
C VAL A 129 -2.02 -18.97 21.67
N ILE A 130 -1.66 -20.17 22.12
CA ILE A 130 -1.31 -20.87 23.37
C ILE A 130 -0.15 -21.81 23.02
#